data_AF-A0A0S8B739-F1
#
_entry.id   AF-A0A0S8B739-F1
#
_cell.length_a   1.000
_cell.length_b   1.000
_cell.length_c   1.000
_cell.angle_alpha   90.00
_cell.angle_beta   90.00
_cell.angle_gamma   90.00
#
_symmetry.space_group_name_H-M   'P 1'
#
loop_
_entity.id
_entity.type
_entity.pdbx_description
1 polymer ?
#
loop_
_entity_poly.entity_id
_entity_poly.type
_entity_poly.pdbx_seq_one_letter_code
_entity_poly.pdbx_strand_id
1 'polypeptide(L)'
;MVLAGAQAPGAVGFRAAADTRPGPDSLAARAARLARPLAPGERIDVDRADAEELTRLPRIGPALARRIVTDREQHGAFGSLEELDRVAGIGPVLLETIDRTVTFSGRVPARGIGAGRVRVRLNSASAEELATLPGIGSVRAAEIVANRHQHGPFRHLDDLQRVPGIGPRTVERLRDLVQLP
;
A
#
# COMPACT_ATOMS: atom_id res chain seq x y z
N MET A 1 -26.43 -46.37 48.71
CA MET A 1 -27.65 -46.34 47.88
C MET A 1 -28.44 -45.15 48.40
N VAL A 2 -28.65 -44.02 47.71
CA VAL A 2 -28.99 -43.81 46.31
C VAL A 2 -28.50 -42.41 45.90
N LEU A 3 -27.96 -42.31 44.69
CA LEU A 3 -27.58 -41.07 44.00
C LEU A 3 -28.82 -40.48 43.30
N ALA A 4 -29.07 -39.19 43.49
CA ALA A 4 -29.80 -38.26 42.61
C ALA A 4 -29.98 -36.96 43.42
N GLY A 5 -29.81 -35.75 42.93
CA GLY A 5 -29.70 -35.24 41.58
C GLY A 5 -30.20 -33.80 41.65
N ALA A 6 -29.41 -32.84 41.18
CA ALA A 6 -29.89 -31.50 40.85
C ALA A 6 -28.85 -30.83 39.94
N GLN A 7 -29.01 -31.16 38.66
CA GLN A 7 -28.40 -30.47 37.55
C GLN A 7 -29.07 -29.09 37.42
N ALA A 8 -28.27 -28.02 37.44
CA ALA A 8 -28.72 -26.68 37.12
C ALA A 8 -28.20 -26.26 35.73
N PRO A 9 -28.95 -25.42 35.00
CA PRO A 9 -28.92 -25.34 33.54
C PRO A 9 -28.11 -24.15 33.01
N GLY A 10 -27.83 -24.19 31.70
CA GLY A 10 -27.70 -22.95 30.92
C GLY A 10 -26.28 -22.57 30.52
N ALA A 11 -25.67 -23.38 29.66
CA ALA A 11 -24.63 -22.93 28.77
C ALA A 11 -25.18 -21.83 27.84
N VAL A 12 -24.82 -20.57 28.09
CA VAL A 12 -24.91 -19.54 27.06
C VAL A 12 -23.57 -19.54 26.34
N GLY A 13 -23.53 -20.29 25.24
CA GLY A 13 -22.44 -20.24 24.29
C GLY A 13 -22.44 -18.89 23.59
N PHE A 14 -21.50 -18.03 23.96
CA PHE A 14 -20.94 -17.14 22.96
C PHE A 14 -20.12 -18.00 22.01
N ARG A 15 -20.74 -18.44 20.91
CA ARG A 15 -20.02 -18.70 19.66
C ARG A 15 -19.42 -17.36 19.25
N ALA A 16 -18.24 -17.05 19.80
CA ALA A 16 -17.33 -16.17 19.12
C ALA A 16 -17.08 -16.84 17.77
N ALA A 17 -17.66 -16.26 16.73
CA ALA A 17 -17.44 -16.67 15.37
C ALA A 17 -15.95 -16.88 15.17
N ALA A 18 -15.60 -18.13 14.82
CA ALA A 18 -14.42 -18.40 14.06
C ALA A 18 -14.40 -17.43 12.87
N ASP A 19 -13.45 -16.51 12.86
CA ASP A 19 -12.47 -16.34 11.78
C ASP A 19 -11.85 -14.95 11.92
N THR A 20 -10.86 -14.84 12.78
CA THR A 20 -9.71 -14.00 12.48
C THR A 20 -8.54 -14.75 13.05
N ARG A 21 -7.90 -15.55 12.19
CA ARG A 21 -6.52 -15.97 12.48
C ARG A 21 -5.73 -14.68 12.74
N PRO A 22 -5.22 -14.42 13.95
CA PRO A 22 -4.27 -13.34 14.12
C PRO A 22 -3.07 -13.71 13.23
N GLY A 23 -2.78 -12.86 12.25
CA GLY A 23 -1.56 -12.94 11.47
C GLY A 23 -0.32 -12.91 12.38
N PRO A 24 0.86 -13.24 11.87
CA PRO A 24 2.06 -13.59 12.63
C PRO A 24 2.73 -12.42 13.40
N ASP A 25 2.00 -11.36 13.73
CA ASP A 25 2.42 -10.18 14.48
C ASP A 25 2.26 -10.37 16.00
N SER A 26 2.68 -11.51 16.55
CA SER A 26 2.95 -11.55 17.99
C SER A 26 4.29 -10.89 18.27
N LEU A 27 4.30 -9.95 19.21
CA LEU A 27 5.50 -9.31 19.76
C LEU A 27 6.58 -10.36 20.12
N ALA A 28 6.15 -11.56 20.54
CA ALA A 28 7.00 -12.72 20.83
C ALA A 28 7.69 -13.33 19.58
N ALA A 29 7.00 -13.40 18.43
CA ALA A 29 7.61 -13.86 17.17
C ALA A 29 8.61 -12.82 16.62
N ARG A 30 8.36 -11.54 16.89
CA ARG A 30 9.23 -10.41 16.53
C ARG A 30 10.50 -10.38 17.40
N ALA A 31 10.36 -10.57 18.72
CA ALA A 31 11.46 -10.74 19.65
C ALA A 31 12.35 -11.97 19.30
N ALA A 32 11.75 -13.06 18.81
CA ALA A 32 12.50 -14.25 18.40
C ALA A 32 13.32 -14.06 17.09
N ARG A 33 12.86 -13.22 16.15
CA ARG A 33 13.65 -12.85 14.95
C ARG A 33 14.81 -11.93 15.27
N LEU A 34 14.62 -11.00 16.20
CA LEU A 34 15.67 -10.08 16.65
C LEU A 34 16.88 -10.81 17.27
N ALA A 35 16.71 -12.02 17.82
CA ALA A 35 17.80 -12.80 18.42
C ALA A 35 18.68 -13.56 17.41
N ARG A 36 18.36 -13.57 16.10
CA ARG A 36 19.10 -14.33 15.08
C ARG A 36 19.80 -13.40 14.06
N PRO A 37 21.01 -13.74 13.56
CA PRO A 37 21.58 -13.09 12.38
C PRO A 37 20.65 -13.25 11.17
N LEU A 38 20.57 -12.23 10.29
CA LEU A 38 19.73 -12.29 9.10
C LEU A 38 20.02 -13.56 8.31
N ALA A 39 18.97 -14.33 8.04
CA ALA A 39 19.09 -15.41 7.07
C ALA A 39 19.32 -14.81 5.67
N PRO A 40 20.15 -15.43 4.82
CA PRO A 40 20.28 -15.01 3.43
C PRO A 40 18.90 -15.06 2.74
N GLY A 41 18.39 -13.91 2.33
CA GLY A 41 17.04 -13.75 1.75
C GLY A 41 15.99 -13.18 2.71
N GLU A 42 16.35 -12.87 3.96
CA GLU A 42 15.49 -12.16 4.89
C GLU A 42 15.35 -10.69 4.47
N ARG A 43 14.10 -10.26 4.21
CA ARG A 43 13.79 -8.87 3.84
C ARG A 43 13.28 -8.12 5.05
N ILE A 44 13.84 -6.93 5.28
CA ILE A 44 13.46 -6.07 6.38
C ILE A 44 12.38 -5.12 5.91
N ASP A 45 11.26 -5.12 6.62
CA ASP A 45 10.14 -4.24 6.34
C ASP A 45 10.38 -2.86 6.93
N VAL A 46 10.74 -1.89 6.10
CA VAL A 46 11.12 -0.55 6.57
C VAL A 46 9.97 0.18 7.27
N ASP A 47 8.72 -0.15 6.92
CA ASP A 47 7.53 0.47 7.50
C ASP A 47 7.21 -0.04 8.89
N ARG A 48 7.67 -1.25 9.23
CA ARG A 48 7.42 -1.86 10.55
C ARG A 48 8.67 -2.09 11.36
N ALA A 49 9.84 -2.04 10.74
CA ALA A 49 11.13 -2.26 11.37
C ALA A 49 11.42 -1.18 12.39
N ASP A 50 12.01 -1.60 13.50
CA ASP A 50 12.55 -0.69 14.51
C ASP A 50 13.95 -0.23 14.10
N ALA A 51 14.46 0.82 14.76
CA ALA A 51 15.78 1.37 14.43
C ALA A 51 16.90 0.30 14.49
N GLU A 52 16.84 -0.64 15.42
CA GLU A 52 17.81 -1.74 15.53
C GLU A 52 17.67 -2.81 14.44
N GLU A 53 16.50 -2.93 13.83
CA GLU A 53 16.28 -3.87 12.73
C GLU A 53 16.76 -3.24 11.42
N LEU A 54 16.54 -1.93 11.24
CA LEU A 54 17.03 -1.14 10.11
C LEU A 54 18.57 -1.06 10.06
N THR A 55 19.26 -1.05 11.19
CA THR A 55 20.75 -1.05 11.21
C THR A 55 21.36 -2.31 10.64
N ARG A 56 20.57 -3.37 10.43
CA ARG A 56 21.03 -4.60 9.81
C ARG A 56 21.13 -4.49 8.28
N LEU A 57 20.57 -3.43 7.70
CA LEU A 57 20.65 -3.16 6.26
C LEU A 57 22.04 -2.61 5.89
N PRO A 58 22.58 -3.01 4.73
CA PRO A 58 23.89 -2.54 4.30
C PRO A 58 23.88 -1.02 4.13
N ARG A 59 24.89 -0.36 4.71
CA ARG A 59 25.06 1.11 4.74
C ARG A 59 24.01 1.90 5.52
N ILE A 60 23.11 1.24 6.26
CA ILE A 60 22.22 1.90 7.22
C ILE A 60 22.84 1.83 8.62
N GLY A 61 23.38 2.96 9.09
CA GLY A 61 23.89 3.09 10.45
C GLY A 61 22.80 3.47 11.46
N PRO A 62 23.09 3.43 12.78
CA PRO A 62 22.14 3.75 13.84
C PRO A 62 21.56 5.17 13.75
N ALA A 63 22.34 6.14 13.27
CA ALA A 63 21.86 7.51 13.06
C ALA A 63 20.82 7.60 11.93
N LEU A 64 21.06 6.89 10.82
CA LEU A 64 20.14 6.88 9.68
C LEU A 64 18.88 6.07 10.01
N ALA A 65 19.03 4.92 10.67
CA ALA A 65 17.91 4.11 11.14
C ALA A 65 16.95 4.90 12.05
N ARG A 66 17.48 5.67 13.00
CA ARG A 66 16.67 6.56 13.85
C ARG A 66 15.93 7.61 13.02
N ARG A 67 16.61 8.23 12.04
CA ARG A 67 15.97 9.20 11.14
C ARG A 67 14.83 8.59 10.34
N ILE A 68 14.99 7.38 9.82
CA ILE A 68 13.94 6.65 9.10
C ILE A 68 12.71 6.45 9.99
N VAL A 69 12.91 6.01 11.24
CA VAL A 69 11.79 5.84 12.19
C VAL A 69 11.12 7.18 12.52
N THR A 70 11.91 8.21 12.83
CA THR A 70 11.38 9.55 13.15
C THR A 70 10.65 10.19 11.96
N ASP A 71 11.14 9.99 10.74
CA ASP A 71 10.49 10.46 9.52
C ASP A 71 9.17 9.71 9.29
N ARG A 72 9.18 8.39 9.45
CA ARG A 72 7.97 7.55 9.38
C ARG A 72 6.90 7.99 10.37
N GLU A 73 7.27 8.33 11.60
CA GLU A 73 6.32 8.75 12.63
C GLU A 73 5.69 10.13 12.33
N GLN A 74 6.43 11.01 11.64
CA GLN A 74 5.97 12.35 11.29
C GLN A 74 5.17 12.39 9.99
N HIS A 75 5.62 11.66 8.97
CA HIS A 75 5.08 11.73 7.60
C HIS A 75 4.26 10.49 7.22
N GLY A 76 4.26 9.43 8.04
CA GLY A 76 3.58 8.17 7.78
C GLY A 76 4.50 7.09 7.19
N ALA A 77 3.96 5.90 6.92
CA ALA A 77 4.70 4.80 6.28
C ALA A 77 5.25 5.21 4.90
N PHE A 78 6.37 4.65 4.48
CA PHE A 78 7.02 4.89 3.19
C PHE A 78 6.34 4.12 2.06
N GLY A 79 5.99 2.84 2.24
CA GLY A 79 5.30 2.05 1.20
C GLY A 79 6.10 1.77 -0.09
N SER A 80 7.20 2.48 -0.34
CA SER A 80 8.04 2.37 -1.54
C SER A 80 9.45 2.94 -1.32
N LEU A 81 10.38 2.62 -2.24
CA LEU A 81 11.74 3.18 -2.25
C LEU A 81 11.76 4.69 -2.54
N GLU A 82 10.85 5.18 -3.38
CA GLU A 82 10.75 6.60 -3.72
C GLU A 82 10.39 7.44 -2.50
N GLU A 83 9.46 6.96 -1.66
CA GLU A 83 9.17 7.65 -0.40
C GLU A 83 10.35 7.58 0.58
N LEU A 84 11.17 6.54 0.52
CA LEU A 84 12.34 6.42 1.40
C LEU A 84 13.42 7.48 1.06
N ASP A 85 13.44 8.01 -0.17
CA ASP A 85 14.33 9.12 -0.59
C ASP A 85 14.06 10.43 0.18
N ARG A 86 12.84 10.61 0.72
CA ARG A 86 12.49 11.80 1.50
C ARG A 86 13.29 11.92 2.81
N VAL A 87 13.87 10.81 3.29
CA VAL A 87 14.67 10.79 4.52
C VAL A 87 16.05 11.38 4.23
N ALA A 88 16.37 12.51 4.89
CA ALA A 88 17.66 13.18 4.74
C ALA A 88 18.86 12.26 5.05
N GLY A 89 19.66 11.96 4.02
CA GLY A 89 20.82 11.06 4.08
C GLY A 89 20.58 9.70 3.44
N ILE A 90 19.36 9.43 2.99
CA ILE A 90 19.07 8.40 2.00
C ILE A 90 19.24 9.04 0.64
N GLY A 91 19.92 8.33 -0.25
CA GLY A 91 20.14 8.77 -1.62
C GLY A 91 20.10 7.58 -2.57
N PRO A 92 20.14 7.83 -3.88
CA PRO A 92 19.85 6.81 -4.90
C PRO A 92 20.78 5.60 -4.79
N VAL A 93 22.04 5.82 -4.42
CA VAL A 93 23.02 4.74 -4.26
C VAL A 93 22.62 3.80 -3.12
N LEU A 94 22.13 4.33 -2.00
CA LEU A 94 21.69 3.51 -0.87
C LEU A 94 20.45 2.68 -1.25
N LEU A 95 19.47 3.34 -1.88
CA LEU A 95 18.23 2.71 -2.34
C LEU A 95 18.50 1.52 -3.27
N GLU A 96 19.39 1.69 -4.25
CA GLU A 96 19.77 0.62 -5.17
C GLU A 96 20.44 -0.57 -4.45
N THR A 97 21.20 -0.29 -3.39
CA THR A 97 21.88 -1.35 -2.61
C THR A 97 20.89 -2.15 -1.76
N ILE A 98 19.91 -1.47 -1.17
CA ILE A 98 18.98 -2.08 -0.21
C ILE A 98 17.70 -2.60 -0.87
N ASP A 99 17.39 -2.23 -2.13
CA ASP A 99 16.22 -2.66 -2.90
C ASP A 99 15.92 -4.17 -2.78
N ARG A 100 16.95 -5.01 -2.89
CA ARG A 100 16.80 -6.47 -2.84
C ARG A 100 16.59 -7.03 -1.43
N THR A 101 16.83 -6.23 -0.40
CA THR A 101 16.82 -6.59 1.02
C THR A 101 15.73 -5.89 1.82
N VAL A 102 15.08 -4.86 1.25
CA VAL A 102 13.98 -4.16 1.90
C VAL A 102 12.64 -4.64 1.36
N THR A 103 11.62 -4.50 2.21
CA THR A 103 10.23 -4.57 1.81
C THR A 103 9.50 -3.41 2.47
N PHE A 104 8.33 -3.10 1.96
CA PHE A 104 7.48 -2.04 2.47
C PHE A 104 6.10 -2.64 2.71
N SER A 105 5.68 -2.75 3.97
CA SER A 105 4.32 -3.17 4.32
C SER A 105 3.37 -1.99 4.57
N GLY A 106 3.89 -0.77 4.40
CA GLY A 106 3.13 0.47 4.45
C GLY A 106 1.91 0.30 3.57
N ARG A 107 0.74 0.57 4.18
CA ARG A 107 -0.58 0.50 3.55
C ARG A 107 -0.45 0.81 2.06
N VAL A 108 -0.53 -0.23 1.22
CA VAL A 108 -1.17 -0.05 -0.08
C VAL A 108 -2.46 0.66 0.30
N PRO A 109 -2.75 1.91 -0.12
CA PRO A 109 -4.12 2.36 -0.04
C PRO A 109 -4.91 1.22 -0.66
N ALA A 110 -5.86 0.63 0.09
CA ALA A 110 -6.60 -0.52 -0.37
C ALA A 110 -7.31 -0.14 -1.67
N ARG A 111 -6.62 -0.33 -2.78
CA ARG A 111 -7.05 0.01 -4.12
C ARG A 111 -6.32 -0.97 -5.00
N GLY A 112 -6.99 -2.12 -5.12
CA GLY A 112 -6.41 -3.36 -5.58
C GLY A 112 -5.74 -3.24 -6.93
N ILE A 113 -4.57 -3.85 -7.00
CA ILE A 113 -3.96 -4.23 -8.25
C ILE A 113 -3.75 -5.74 -8.18
N GLY A 114 -4.68 -6.48 -8.77
CA GLY A 114 -4.38 -7.79 -9.30
C GLY A 114 -3.31 -7.62 -10.38
N ALA A 115 -2.32 -8.49 -10.36
CA ALA A 115 -1.26 -8.56 -11.35
C ALA A 115 -1.84 -8.66 -12.77
N GLY A 116 -1.48 -7.71 -13.63
CA GLY A 116 -1.81 -7.70 -15.05
C GLY A 116 -2.00 -6.27 -15.56
N ARG A 117 -0.98 -5.72 -16.24
CA ARG A 117 -0.96 -4.43 -16.97
C ARG A 117 -1.99 -3.42 -16.45
N VAL A 118 -1.60 -2.61 -15.46
CA VAL A 118 -2.48 -1.68 -14.75
C VAL A 118 -3.11 -0.68 -15.73
N ARG A 119 -4.33 -0.98 -16.17
CA ARG A 119 -5.18 -0.01 -16.85
C ARG A 119 -5.81 0.89 -15.81
N VAL A 120 -5.70 2.19 -15.99
CA VAL A 120 -6.30 3.18 -15.10
C VAL A 120 -7.82 3.13 -15.23
N ARG A 121 -8.54 2.92 -14.12
CA ARG A 121 -10.01 2.88 -14.10
C ARG A 121 -10.59 4.27 -14.18
N LEU A 122 -11.13 4.71 -15.33
CA LEU A 122 -11.61 6.08 -15.51
C LEU A 122 -12.65 6.54 -14.47
N ASN A 123 -13.61 5.67 -14.15
CA ASN A 123 -14.71 6.00 -13.23
C ASN A 123 -14.32 5.93 -11.75
N SER A 124 -13.15 5.36 -11.42
CA SER A 124 -12.74 5.16 -10.03
C SER A 124 -11.44 5.85 -9.68
N ALA A 125 -10.53 6.03 -10.63
CA ALA A 125 -9.18 6.56 -10.43
C ALA A 125 -9.19 7.96 -9.83
N SER A 126 -8.19 8.24 -9.00
CA SER A 126 -7.91 9.57 -8.47
C SER A 126 -7.35 10.50 -9.56
N ALA A 127 -7.38 11.81 -9.31
CA ALA A 127 -6.78 12.79 -10.23
C ALA A 127 -5.28 12.51 -10.43
N GLU A 128 -4.57 12.12 -9.38
CA GLU A 128 -3.14 11.76 -9.47
C GLU A 128 -2.91 10.54 -10.36
N GLU A 129 -3.73 9.48 -10.21
CA GLU A 129 -3.68 8.29 -11.06
C GLU A 129 -3.96 8.63 -12.53
N LEU A 130 -4.94 9.49 -12.80
CA LEU A 130 -5.26 9.95 -14.15
C LEU A 130 -4.16 10.84 -14.74
N ALA A 131 -3.45 11.62 -13.92
CA ALA A 131 -2.36 12.49 -14.35
C ALA A 131 -1.10 11.71 -14.79
N THR A 132 -1.01 10.41 -14.47
CA THR A 132 0.05 9.54 -15.00
C THR A 132 -0.15 9.21 -16.48
N LEU A 133 -1.34 9.47 -17.03
CA LEU A 133 -1.68 9.12 -18.39
C LEU A 133 -1.06 10.09 -19.41
N PRO A 134 -0.58 9.59 -20.56
CA PRO A 134 0.10 10.42 -21.54
C PRO A 134 -0.84 11.45 -22.16
N GLY A 135 -0.57 12.73 -21.91
CA GLY A 135 -1.40 13.84 -22.36
C GLY A 135 -2.53 14.22 -21.40
N ILE A 136 -2.60 13.62 -20.21
CA ILE A 136 -3.46 14.05 -19.11
C ILE A 136 -2.56 14.62 -18.02
N GLY A 137 -2.50 15.95 -17.92
CA GLY A 137 -1.84 16.62 -16.79
C GLY A 137 -2.80 16.80 -15.62
N SER A 138 -2.30 17.31 -14.49
CA SER A 138 -3.06 17.52 -13.25
C SER A 138 -4.38 18.28 -13.45
N VAL A 139 -4.37 19.31 -14.31
CA VAL A 139 -5.57 20.08 -14.67
C VAL A 139 -6.61 19.19 -15.38
N ARG A 140 -6.20 18.46 -16.42
CA ARG A 140 -7.12 17.57 -17.16
C ARG A 140 -7.62 16.42 -16.30
N ALA A 141 -6.78 15.90 -15.43
CA ALA A 141 -7.16 14.86 -14.50
C ALA A 141 -8.23 15.34 -13.51
N ALA A 142 -8.07 16.54 -12.94
CA ALA A 142 -9.09 17.15 -12.10
C ALA A 142 -10.41 17.37 -12.86
N GLU A 143 -10.34 17.82 -14.11
CA GLU A 143 -11.51 18.01 -14.97
C GLU A 143 -12.23 16.69 -15.29
N ILE A 144 -11.50 15.59 -15.53
CA ILE A 144 -12.10 14.25 -15.70
C ILE A 144 -12.87 13.85 -14.44
N VAL A 145 -12.29 14.07 -13.26
CA VAL A 145 -12.95 13.77 -11.97
C VAL A 145 -14.18 14.65 -11.75
N ALA A 146 -14.10 15.94 -12.09
CA ALA A 146 -15.23 16.86 -11.99
C ALA A 146 -16.33 16.47 -12.98
N ASN A 147 -15.98 16.12 -14.22
CA ASN A 147 -16.93 15.75 -15.27
C ASN A 147 -17.74 14.51 -14.87
N ARG A 148 -17.10 13.47 -14.31
CA ARG A 148 -17.83 12.27 -13.84
C ARG A 148 -18.75 12.53 -12.66
N HIS A 149 -18.47 13.54 -11.82
CA HIS A 149 -19.36 13.94 -10.73
C HIS A 149 -20.55 14.75 -11.23
N GLN A 150 -20.35 15.60 -12.24
CA GLN A 150 -21.40 16.47 -12.78
C GLN A 150 -22.31 15.77 -13.80
N HIS A 151 -21.73 14.96 -14.68
CA HIS A 151 -22.43 14.34 -15.82
C HIS A 151 -22.63 12.82 -15.65
N GLY A 152 -22.16 12.25 -14.54
CA GLY A 152 -22.17 10.81 -14.29
C GLY A 152 -20.97 10.07 -14.90
N PRO A 153 -20.87 8.74 -14.66
CA PRO A 153 -19.72 7.94 -15.06
C PRO A 153 -19.57 7.88 -16.59
N PHE A 154 -18.33 7.77 -17.05
CA PHE A 154 -18.00 7.49 -18.45
C PHE A 154 -18.47 6.07 -18.80
N ARG A 155 -19.20 5.92 -19.89
CA ARG A 155 -19.69 4.60 -20.38
C ARG A 155 -18.87 4.12 -21.57
N HIS A 156 -18.31 5.06 -22.32
CA HIS A 156 -17.47 4.82 -23.48
C HIS A 156 -16.20 5.67 -23.40
N LEU A 157 -15.15 5.25 -24.12
CA LEU A 157 -13.88 5.98 -24.15
C LEU A 157 -14.07 7.38 -24.74
N ASP A 158 -14.94 7.49 -25.75
CA ASP A 158 -15.32 8.75 -26.39
C ASP A 158 -15.99 9.75 -25.44
N ASP A 159 -16.55 9.30 -24.32
CA ASP A 159 -17.11 10.23 -23.33
C ASP A 159 -16.03 11.11 -22.69
N LEU A 160 -14.75 10.74 -22.77
CA LEU A 160 -13.64 11.61 -22.36
C LEU A 160 -13.56 12.88 -23.19
N GLN A 161 -14.10 12.90 -24.42
CA GLN A 161 -14.15 14.09 -25.27
C GLN A 161 -15.08 15.17 -24.72
N ARG A 162 -15.92 14.86 -23.71
CA ARG A 162 -16.71 15.86 -22.96
C ARG A 162 -15.82 16.78 -22.12
N VAL A 163 -14.58 16.36 -21.85
CA VAL A 163 -13.62 17.14 -21.06
C VAL A 163 -12.85 18.08 -21.98
N PRO A 164 -12.84 19.40 -21.71
CA PRO A 164 -12.14 20.36 -22.55
C PRO A 164 -10.64 20.05 -22.64
N GLY A 165 -10.12 19.99 -23.87
CA GLY A 165 -8.72 19.68 -24.13
C GLY A 165 -8.39 18.19 -24.22
N ILE A 166 -9.37 17.30 -24.12
CA ILE A 166 -9.24 15.88 -24.51
C ILE A 166 -9.86 15.69 -25.89
N GLY A 167 -8.99 15.58 -26.91
CA GLY A 167 -9.41 15.29 -28.29
C GLY A 167 -9.31 13.81 -28.64
N PRO A 168 -9.79 13.41 -29.84
CA PRO A 168 -9.78 12.02 -30.30
C PRO A 168 -8.38 11.41 -30.32
N ARG A 169 -7.34 12.19 -30.66
CA ARG A 169 -5.94 11.74 -30.59
C ARG A 169 -5.50 11.36 -29.19
N THR A 170 -5.96 12.07 -28.17
CA THR A 170 -5.66 11.73 -26.77
C THR A 170 -6.38 10.45 -26.39
N VAL A 171 -7.66 10.34 -26.73
CA VAL A 171 -8.48 9.14 -26.47
C VAL A 171 -7.85 7.88 -27.09
N GLU A 172 -7.39 7.94 -28.33
CA GLU A 172 -6.69 6.82 -28.99
C GLU A 172 -5.43 6.37 -28.24
N ARG A 173 -4.64 7.31 -27.70
CA ARG A 173 -3.43 6.98 -26.93
C ARG A 173 -3.76 6.35 -25.58
N LEU A 174 -4.93 6.66 -25.02
CA LEU A 174 -5.38 6.16 -23.74
C LEU A 174 -6.04 4.78 -23.82
N ARG A 175 -6.52 4.37 -24.99
CA ARG A 175 -7.34 3.16 -25.19
C ARG A 175 -6.78 1.88 -24.56
N ASP A 176 -5.46 1.70 -24.61
CA ASP A 176 -4.78 0.50 -24.10
C ASP A 176 -4.33 0.66 -22.63
N LEU A 177 -4.35 1.89 -22.12
CA LEU A 177 -3.89 2.31 -20.79
C LEU A 177 -5.03 2.55 -19.80
N VAL A 178 -6.26 2.64 -20.27
CA VAL A 178 -7.43 2.91 -19.43
C VAL A 178 -8.46 1.81 -19.58
N GLN A 179 -9.28 1.65 -18.54
CA GLN A 179 -10.41 0.74 -18.57
C GLN A 179 -11.66 1.42 -18.02
N LEU A 180 -12.79 1.05 -18.61
CA LEU A 180 -14.12 1.39 -18.10
C LEU A 180 -14.57 0.20 -17.23
N PRO A 181 -14.94 0.41 -15.96
CA PRO A 181 -15.57 -0.60 -15.13
C PRO A 181 -17.05 -0.82 -15.49
#